data_AF-A0A372NWC9-F1
#
_entry.id   AF-A0A372NWC9-F1
#
_cell.length_a   1.000
_cell.length_b   1.000
_cell.length_c   1.000
_cell.angle_alpha   90.00
_cell.angle_beta   90.00
_cell.angle_gamma   90.00
#
_symmetry.space_group_name_H-M   'P 1'
#
loop_
_entity.id
_entity.type
_entity.pdbx_description
1 polymer ?
#
loop_
_entity_poly.entity_id
_entity_poly.type
_entity_poly.pdbx_seq_one_letter_code
_entity_poly.pdbx_strand_id
1 'polypeptide(L)' 'MAKSQATFMKKQLEKNRQKKKDEKAQRKQERKENGSNADEIAYVDEFGNLTSTPPAPKKYTDDSKEN' A
#
# COMPACT_ATOMS: atom_id res chain seq x y z
N MET A 1 -16.56 -26.51 -42.19
CA MET A 1 -15.67 -26.22 -41.04
C MET A 1 -16.04 -24.87 -40.44
N ALA A 2 -16.84 -24.81 -39.38
CA ALA A 2 -17.22 -23.55 -38.70
C ALA A 2 -17.01 -23.58 -37.17
N LYS A 3 -16.71 -24.77 -36.60
CA LYS A 3 -16.65 -25.00 -35.16
C LYS A 3 -15.31 -24.59 -34.51
N SER A 4 -14.25 -24.41 -35.31
CA SER A 4 -12.89 -24.11 -34.83
C SER A 4 -12.64 -22.63 -34.50
N GLN A 5 -13.37 -21.69 -35.12
CA GLN A 5 -13.24 -20.26 -34.83
C GLN A 5 -13.81 -19.93 -33.43
N ALA A 6 -14.93 -20.54 -33.04
CA ALA A 6 -15.57 -20.29 -31.76
C ALA A 6 -14.71 -20.71 -30.56
N THR A 7 -13.94 -21.79 -30.66
CA THR A 7 -13.05 -22.26 -29.60
C THR A 7 -11.82 -21.37 -29.45
N PHE A 8 -11.27 -20.88 -30.56
CA PHE A 8 -10.16 -19.92 -30.55
C PHE A 8 -10.55 -18.61 -29.84
N MET A 9 -11.71 -18.06 -30.16
CA MET A 9 -12.19 -16.81 -29.54
C MET A 9 -12.41 -16.96 -28.03
N LYS A 10 -12.96 -18.10 -27.58
CA LYS A 10 -13.12 -18.40 -26.15
C LYS A 10 -11.77 -18.44 -25.42
N LYS A 11 -10.78 -19.13 -26.01
CA LYS A 11 -9.42 -19.24 -25.44
C LYS A 11 -8.73 -17.89 -25.34
N GLN A 12 -8.89 -17.02 -26.34
CA GLN A 12 -8.34 -15.66 -26.30
C GLN A 12 -9.01 -14.79 -25.23
N LEU A 13 -10.33 -14.86 -25.10
CA LEU A 13 -11.07 -14.12 -24.09
C LEU A 13 -10.65 -14.53 -22.66
N GLU A 14 -10.49 -15.84 -22.44
CA GLU A 14 -10.06 -16.39 -21.15
C GLU A 14 -8.63 -15.97 -20.81
N LYS A 15 -7.71 -16.01 -21.78
CA LYS A 15 -6.33 -15.50 -21.61
C LYS A 15 -6.33 -14.02 -21.22
N ASN A 16 -7.17 -13.20 -21.86
CA ASN A 16 -7.28 -11.79 -21.53
C ASN A 16 -7.87 -11.54 -20.15
N ARG A 17 -8.86 -12.35 -19.72
CA ARG A 17 -9.41 -12.29 -18.37
C ARG A 17 -8.36 -12.67 -17.32
N GLN A 18 -7.56 -13.70 -17.58
CA GLN A 18 -6.50 -14.13 -16.68
C GLN A 18 -5.44 -13.03 -16.50
N LYS A 19 -4.93 -12.48 -17.61
CA LYS A 19 -3.98 -11.35 -17.57
C LYS A 19 -4.49 -10.17 -16.76
N LYS A 20 -5.75 -9.76 -16.96
CA LYS A 20 -6.36 -8.65 -16.19
C LYS A 20 -6.48 -8.96 -14.69
N LYS A 21 -6.74 -10.21 -14.32
CA LYS A 21 -6.78 -10.63 -12.91
C LYS A 21 -5.39 -10.57 -12.29
N ASP A 22 -4.38 -11.08 -13.01
CA ASP A 22 -2.99 -11.12 -12.54
C ASP A 22 -2.45 -9.69 -12.38
N GLU A 23 -2.68 -8.81 -13.35
CA GLU A 23 -2.31 -7.39 -13.29
C GLU A 23 -2.99 -6.66 -12.12
N LYS A 24 -4.29 -6.91 -11.89
CA LYS A 24 -5.01 -6.33 -10.76
C LYS A 24 -4.49 -6.85 -9.42
N ALA A 25 -4.10 -8.12 -9.35
CA ALA A 25 -3.51 -8.72 -8.15
C ALA A 25 -2.13 -8.12 -7.85
N GLN A 26 -1.27 -7.98 -8.86
CA GLN A 26 0.03 -7.33 -8.74
C GLN A 26 -0.11 -5.87 -8.30
N ARG A 27 -0.98 -5.08 -8.95
CA ARG A 27 -1.25 -3.70 -8.53
C ARG A 27 -1.80 -3.60 -7.11
N LYS A 28 -2.60 -4.57 -6.66
CA LYS A 28 -3.08 -4.63 -5.28
C LYS A 28 -1.94 -4.96 -4.31
N GLN A 29 -1.04 -5.85 -4.69
CA GLN A 29 0.12 -6.23 -3.89
C GLN A 29 1.12 -5.07 -3.81
N GLU A 30 1.45 -4.40 -4.90
CA GLU A 30 2.28 -3.19 -4.91
C GLU A 30 1.67 -2.08 -4.03
N ARG A 31 0.34 -1.89 -4.07
CA ARG A 31 -0.33 -0.95 -3.15
C ARG A 31 -0.28 -1.39 -1.70
N LYS A 32 -0.25 -2.69 -1.44
CA LYS A 32 -0.11 -3.21 -0.07
C LYS A 32 1.35 -3.10 0.40
N GLU A 33 2.32 -3.38 -0.45
CA GLU A 33 3.74 -3.24 -0.14
C GLU A 33 4.14 -1.78 0.03
N ASN A 34 3.62 -0.88 -0.82
CA ASN A 34 3.91 0.57 -0.74
C ASN A 34 2.97 1.35 0.18
N GLY A 35 1.81 0.79 0.53
CA GLY A 35 0.71 1.49 1.23
C GLY A 35 0.19 0.80 2.48
N SER A 36 0.84 -0.29 2.94
CA SER A 36 0.62 -0.87 4.27
C SER A 36 1.45 -0.18 5.35
N ASN A 37 1.70 1.11 5.18
CA ASN A 37 2.15 2.01 6.24
C ASN A 37 0.91 2.55 7.00
N ALA A 38 -0.15 1.75 7.09
CA ALA A 38 -1.37 2.11 7.80
C ALA A 38 -1.13 2.33 9.31
N ASP A 39 0.00 1.81 9.83
CA ASP A 39 0.45 2.00 11.21
C ASP A 39 1.84 2.65 11.32
N GLU A 40 2.37 3.27 10.24
CA GLU A 40 3.58 4.08 10.38
C GLU A 40 3.21 5.48 10.87
N ILE A 41 3.35 5.70 12.17
CA ILE A 41 3.30 7.04 12.75
C ILE A 41 4.53 7.79 12.25
N ALA A 42 4.36 8.58 11.19
CA ALA A 42 5.39 9.48 10.72
C ALA A 42 5.52 10.66 11.69
N TYR A 43 6.75 10.97 12.10
CA TYR A 43 7.02 12.12 12.94
C TYR A 43 7.03 13.40 12.10
N VAL A 44 6.47 14.48 12.65
CA VAL A 44 6.42 15.79 12.01
C VAL A 44 7.25 16.76 12.84
N ASP A 45 8.12 17.54 12.19
CA ASP A 45 8.92 18.58 12.84
C ASP A 45 8.12 19.88 13.04
N GLU A 46 8.72 20.86 13.72
CA GLU A 46 8.12 22.17 14.02
C GLU A 46 7.76 22.99 12.78
N PHE A 47 8.28 22.61 11.61
CA PHE A 47 8.04 23.26 10.32
C PHE A 47 7.10 22.44 9.42
N GLY A 48 6.55 21.33 9.91
CA GLY A 48 5.59 20.51 9.19
C GLY A 48 6.23 19.49 8.23
N ASN A 49 7.54 19.27 8.28
CA ASN A 49 8.22 18.27 7.45
C ASN A 49 8.20 16.89 8.10
N LEU A 50 8.08 15.85 7.27
CA LEU A 50 8.14 14.45 7.71
C LEU A 50 9.59 14.08 8.06
N THR A 51 9.82 13.64 9.30
CA THR A 51 11.12 13.22 9.82
C THR A 51 11.11 11.73 10.11
N SER A 52 12.18 11.03 9.69
CA SER A 52 12.40 9.59 9.93
C SER A 52 12.90 9.30 11.35
N THR A 53 13.35 10.34 12.07
CA THR A 53 13.86 10.22 13.43
C THR A 53 12.74 10.42 14.46
N PRO A 54 12.52 9.45 15.37
CA PRO A 54 11.58 9.64 16.47
C PRO A 54 12.05 10.79 17.37
N PRO A 55 11.14 11.66 17.85
CA PRO A 55 11.46 12.67 18.84
C PRO A 55 12.00 11.96 20.07
N ALA A 56 13.13 12.44 20.59
CA ALA A 56 13.75 11.89 21.79
C ALA A 56 12.69 11.83 22.92
N PRO A 57 12.64 10.76 23.71
CA PRO A 57 11.69 10.66 24.82
C PRO A 57 12.01 11.77 25.82
N LYS A 58 11.28 12.89 25.73
CA LYS A 58 11.27 13.87 26.81
C LYS A 58 10.70 13.12 28.00
N LYS A 59 11.58 12.80 28.97
CA LYS A 59 11.11 12.46 30.30
C LYS A 59 10.30 13.67 30.74
N TYR A 60 8.98 13.53 30.79
CA TYR A 60 8.14 14.51 31.46
C TYR A 60 8.62 14.51 32.91
N THR A 61 9.46 15.48 33.26
CA THR A 61 9.63 15.86 34.65
C THR A 61 8.28 16.41 35.05
N ASP A 62 7.61 15.66 35.93
CA ASP A 62 6.38 16.04 36.60
C ASP A 62 6.70 17.23 37.50
N ASP A 63 6.89 18.41 36.92
CA ASP A 63 7.14 19.66 37.62
C ASP A 63 5.80 20.29 38.05
N SER A 64 4.83 19.46 38.44
CA SER A 64 3.55 19.87 39.03
C SER A 64 3.53 19.80 40.56
N LYS A 65 4.71 19.73 41.20
CA LYS A 65 4.86 19.89 42.66
C LYS A 65 5.93 20.93 42.98
N GLU A 66 5.45 22.12 43.32
CA GLU A 66 6.04 23.17 44.18
C GLU A 66 5.89 24.56 43.57
N ASN A 67 4.73 25.19 43.81
CA ASN A 67 4.54 26.33 44.71
C ASN A 67 3.06 26.69 44.81
#